data_AF-A0A2L2SRW7-F1
#
_entry.id   AF-A0A2L2SRW7-F1
#
_cell.length_a   1.000
_cell.length_b   1.000
_cell.length_c   1.000
_cell.angle_alpha   90.00
_cell.angle_beta   90.00
_cell.angle_gamma   90.00
#
_symmetry.space_group_name_H-M   'P 1'
#
loop_
_entity.id
_entity.type
_entity.pdbx_description
1 polymer ?
#
loop_
_entity_poly.entity_id
_entity_poly.type
_entity_poly.pdbx_seq_one_letter_code
_entity_poly.pdbx_strand_id
1 'polypeptide(L)'
;MSTEQVWFPRKVPSYPLLQFWTLSLYYKIVDIGVFTAVAHPEDSNKATCGFVSLDGFEETTFFETPGPFEIILLSEARSEQIEDHVTKWEAPYPLAADQWEFYNVMLLEWQEGSAERRGFGLLHQGAVEFSIDPGPSWKEIFLA
;
A
#
# COMPACT_ATOMS: atom_id res chain seq x y z
N MET A 1 11.21 -1.08 -31.52
CA MET A 1 11.18 -1.51 -30.11
C MET A 1 10.51 -2.87 -30.08
N SER A 2 11.23 -3.91 -29.66
CA SER A 2 10.69 -5.27 -29.58
C SER A 2 9.84 -5.36 -28.32
N THR A 3 8.54 -5.63 -28.45
CA THR A 3 7.70 -5.99 -27.31
C THR A 3 8.21 -7.32 -26.79
N GLU A 4 8.83 -7.31 -25.61
CA GLU A 4 9.14 -8.55 -24.91
C GLU A 4 7.84 -9.30 -24.66
N GLN A 5 7.84 -10.62 -24.94
CA GLN A 5 6.69 -11.46 -24.65
C GLN A 5 6.55 -11.60 -23.14
N VAL A 6 5.63 -10.83 -22.57
CA VAL A 6 5.24 -10.96 -21.16
C VAL A 6 4.53 -12.31 -21.01
N TRP A 7 5.15 -13.21 -20.25
CA TRP A 7 4.60 -14.52 -19.94
C TRP A 7 3.70 -14.43 -18.71
N PHE A 8 2.42 -14.75 -18.88
CA PHE A 8 1.50 -14.92 -17.76
C PHE A 8 1.41 -16.40 -17.41
N PRO A 9 1.52 -16.78 -16.13
CA PRO A 9 1.32 -18.17 -15.70
C PRO A 9 -0.14 -18.63 -15.87
N ARG A 10 -1.06 -17.70 -16.12
CA ARG A 10 -2.50 -17.93 -16.33
C ARG A 10 -2.95 -17.44 -17.70
N LYS A 11 -4.09 -17.97 -18.17
CA LYS A 11 -4.71 -17.53 -19.42
C LYS A 11 -5.04 -16.04 -19.33
N VAL A 12 -4.53 -15.25 -20.28
CA VAL A 12 -4.82 -13.82 -20.37
C VAL A 12 -6.34 -13.63 -20.50
N PRO A 13 -6.97 -12.79 -19.64
CA PRO A 13 -8.39 -12.52 -19.73
C PRO A 13 -8.79 -11.96 -21.10
N SER A 14 -10.03 -12.21 -21.52
CA SER A 14 -10.54 -11.75 -22.82
C SER A 14 -10.92 -10.27 -22.86
N TYR A 15 -10.82 -9.57 -21.72
CA TYR A 15 -11.12 -8.15 -21.57
C TYR A 15 -9.82 -7.34 -21.43
N PRO A 16 -9.86 -6.01 -21.72
CA PRO A 16 -8.69 -5.16 -21.54
C PRO A 16 -8.19 -5.17 -20.09
N LEU A 17 -6.88 -5.36 -19.91
CA LEU A 17 -6.22 -5.27 -18.63
C LEU A 17 -5.69 -3.86 -18.40
N LEU A 18 -5.72 -3.40 -17.15
CA LEU A 18 -5.03 -2.17 -16.77
C LEU A 18 -3.57 -2.53 -16.46
N GLN A 19 -2.66 -2.03 -17.30
CA GLN A 19 -1.22 -2.16 -17.12
C GLN A 19 -0.65 -0.81 -16.70
N PHE A 20 0.06 -0.78 -15.58
CA PHE A 20 0.68 0.45 -15.07
C PHE A 20 1.93 0.13 -14.26
N TRP A 21 2.82 1.13 -14.16
CA TRP A 21 3.95 1.07 -13.25
C TRP A 21 3.62 1.84 -11.99
N THR A 22 4.02 1.28 -10.85
CA THR A 22 3.89 1.95 -9.57
C THR A 22 5.04 1.61 -8.64
N LEU A 23 5.20 2.41 -7.59
CA LEU A 23 6.16 2.18 -6.52
C LEU A 23 5.59 1.18 -5.52
N SER A 24 6.36 0.14 -5.24
CA SER A 24 6.15 -0.85 -4.19
C SER A 24 7.02 -0.51 -2.99
N LEU A 25 6.41 -0.58 -1.82
CA LEU A 25 6.98 -0.23 -0.52
C LEU A 25 6.67 -1.33 0.50
N TYR A 26 7.38 -1.31 1.63
CA TYR A 26 7.31 -2.34 2.65
C TYR A 26 7.20 -1.73 4.05
N TYR A 27 6.11 -2.05 4.75
CA TYR A 27 5.80 -1.49 6.09
C TYR A 27 5.27 -2.56 7.02
N LYS A 28 5.49 -2.43 8.33
CA LYS A 28 4.81 -3.30 9.30
C LYS A 28 3.40 -2.78 9.53
N ILE A 29 2.45 -3.68 9.73
CA ILE A 29 1.09 -3.32 10.14
C ILE A 29 1.00 -3.47 11.66
N VAL A 30 0.66 -2.39 12.34
CA VAL A 30 0.53 -2.33 13.80
C VAL A 30 -0.84 -1.77 14.21
N ASP A 31 -1.15 -1.86 15.51
CA ASP A 31 -2.34 -1.27 16.12
C ASP A 31 -3.65 -1.58 15.37
N ILE A 32 -3.86 -2.86 15.06
CA ILE A 32 -5.06 -3.31 14.33
C ILE A 32 -6.30 -3.12 15.22
N GLY A 33 -7.17 -2.20 14.82
CA GLY A 33 -8.47 -1.97 15.41
C GLY A 33 -9.43 -3.10 15.05
N VAL A 34 -9.60 -4.07 15.95
CA VAL A 34 -10.44 -5.27 15.73
C VAL A 34 -11.87 -4.93 15.30
N PHE A 35 -12.46 -3.85 15.81
CA PHE A 35 -13.83 -3.44 15.46
C PHE A 35 -13.93 -2.57 14.21
N THR A 36 -12.85 -1.92 13.81
CA THR A 36 -12.83 -1.00 12.66
C THR A 36 -12.20 -1.64 11.43
N ALA A 37 -11.50 -2.77 11.59
CA ALA A 37 -10.60 -3.34 10.59
C ALA A 37 -9.64 -2.29 10.01
N VAL A 38 -9.21 -1.33 10.82
CA VAL A 38 -8.21 -0.32 10.45
C VAL A 38 -6.92 -0.62 11.17
N ALA A 39 -5.81 -0.52 10.45
CA ALA A 39 -4.49 -0.68 11.00
C ALA A 39 -3.54 0.41 10.51
N HIS A 40 -2.37 0.45 11.11
CA HIS A 40 -1.43 1.54 10.94
C HIS A 40 -0.10 1.02 10.41
N PRO A 41 0.32 1.43 9.20
CA PRO A 41 1.66 1.18 8.70
C PRO A 41 2.71 1.86 9.59
N GLU A 42 3.75 1.12 9.94
CA GLU A 42 4.94 1.55 10.67
C GLU A 42 6.17 1.45 9.76
N ASP A 43 6.94 2.54 9.68
CA ASP A 43 8.16 2.64 8.86
C ASP A 43 9.41 2.07 9.54
N SER A 44 10.57 2.16 8.86
CA SER A 44 11.86 1.71 9.40
C SER A 44 12.31 2.44 10.68
N ASN A 45 11.78 3.64 10.95
CA ASN A 45 12.05 4.43 12.16
C ASN A 45 11.05 4.17 13.28
N LYS A 46 10.11 3.22 13.10
CA LYS A 46 8.98 2.96 14.00
C LYS A 46 7.99 4.13 14.09
N ALA A 47 7.94 4.98 13.07
CA ALA A 47 6.95 6.02 12.98
C ALA A 47 5.71 5.50 12.27
N THR A 48 4.55 5.76 12.86
CA THR A 48 3.27 5.52 12.20
C THR A 48 3.12 6.48 11.02
N CYS A 49 2.91 5.92 9.84
CA CYS A 49 3.07 6.66 8.59
C CYS A 49 1.82 6.67 7.70
N GLY A 50 0.70 6.16 8.19
CA GLY A 50 -0.57 6.17 7.48
C GLY A 50 -1.63 5.30 8.15
N PHE A 51 -2.67 4.97 7.41
CA PHE A 51 -3.63 3.94 7.82
C PHE A 51 -4.07 3.10 6.63
N VAL A 52 -4.48 1.87 6.92
CA VAL A 52 -5.06 0.95 5.95
C VAL A 52 -6.31 0.32 6.54
N SER A 53 -7.40 0.34 5.77
CA SER A 53 -8.56 -0.53 6.03
C SER A 53 -8.25 -1.91 5.46
N LEU A 54 -8.44 -2.94 6.28
CA LEU A 54 -8.07 -4.33 6.02
C LEU A 54 -9.27 -5.10 5.46
N ASP A 55 -9.07 -5.77 4.32
CA ASP A 55 -10.08 -6.64 3.74
C ASP A 55 -10.02 -8.03 4.38
N GLY A 56 -11.17 -8.55 4.81
CA GLY A 56 -11.28 -9.93 5.31
C GLY A 56 -10.44 -10.21 6.56
N PHE A 57 -10.14 -9.21 7.39
CA PHE A 57 -9.29 -9.33 8.58
C PHE A 57 -9.70 -10.48 9.51
N GLU A 58 -10.99 -10.72 9.71
CA GLU A 58 -11.50 -11.81 10.58
C GLU A 58 -11.42 -13.20 9.92
N GLU A 59 -11.14 -13.26 8.62
CA GLU A 59 -11.22 -14.47 7.79
C GLU A 59 -9.83 -15.00 7.38
N THR A 60 -8.75 -14.32 7.75
CA THR A 60 -7.39 -14.66 7.30
C THR A 60 -6.34 -14.57 8.41
N THR A 61 -5.34 -15.45 8.35
CA THR A 61 -4.13 -15.38 9.20
C THR A 61 -3.03 -14.53 8.58
N PHE A 62 -3.25 -13.93 7.40
CA PHE A 62 -2.27 -13.12 6.69
C PHE A 62 -1.66 -12.03 7.58
N PHE A 63 -2.50 -11.33 8.35
CA PHE A 63 -2.08 -10.24 9.24
C PHE A 63 -1.35 -10.71 10.51
N GLU A 64 -1.34 -12.02 10.79
CA GLU A 64 -0.55 -12.62 11.88
C GLU A 64 0.89 -12.92 11.44
N THR A 65 1.19 -12.80 10.14
CA THR A 65 2.50 -13.11 9.58
C THR A 65 3.54 -12.11 10.10
N PRO A 66 4.67 -12.58 10.65
CA PRO A 66 5.74 -11.69 11.08
C PRO A 66 6.47 -11.12 9.86
N GLY A 67 6.49 -9.81 9.71
CA GLY A 67 7.29 -9.15 8.68
C GLY A 67 6.67 -7.86 8.15
N PRO A 68 7.38 -7.17 7.25
CA PRO A 68 6.80 -6.08 6.50
C PRO A 68 5.85 -6.62 5.42
N PHE A 69 4.78 -5.87 5.19
CA PHE A 69 3.79 -6.11 4.17
C PHE A 69 4.03 -5.21 2.98
N GLU A 70 3.70 -5.70 1.79
CA GLU A 70 3.87 -4.96 0.55
C GLU A 70 2.70 -4.01 0.30
N ILE A 71 3.02 -2.74 0.07
CA ILE A 71 2.07 -1.69 -0.26
C ILE A 71 2.48 -1.05 -1.57
N ILE A 72 1.53 -0.85 -2.49
CA ILE A 72 1.75 -0.08 -3.73
C ILE A 72 1.09 1.30 -3.64
N LEU A 73 1.72 2.30 -4.25
CA LEU A 73 1.15 3.63 -4.41
C LEU A 73 0.14 3.65 -5.58
N LEU A 74 -0.89 4.48 -5.52
CA LEU A 74 -1.88 4.59 -6.59
C LEU A 74 -1.96 6.01 -7.14
N SER A 75 -2.15 6.99 -6.26
CA SER A 75 -2.32 8.40 -6.63
C SER A 75 -2.04 9.30 -5.43
N GLU A 76 -1.79 10.58 -5.67
CA GLU A 76 -1.67 11.59 -4.62
C GLU A 76 -3.04 11.89 -3.97
N ALA A 77 -3.04 12.23 -2.67
CA ALA A 77 -4.25 12.51 -1.88
C ALA A 77 -4.04 13.64 -0.86
N ARG A 78 -5.12 14.41 -0.57
CA ARG A 78 -5.14 15.50 0.43
C ARG A 78 -5.91 15.09 1.68
N SER A 79 -5.55 15.64 2.83
CA SER A 79 -6.24 15.42 4.12
C SER A 79 -7.72 15.81 4.10
N GLU A 80 -8.11 16.80 3.30
CA GLU A 80 -9.49 17.31 3.20
C GLU A 80 -10.51 16.25 2.76
N GLN A 81 -10.07 15.10 2.24
CA GLN A 81 -10.93 14.00 1.79
C GLN A 81 -11.14 12.90 2.85
N ILE A 82 -10.61 13.07 4.07
CA ILE A 82 -10.59 12.01 5.08
C ILE A 82 -11.52 12.39 6.23
N GLU A 83 -12.81 12.05 6.10
CA GLU A 83 -13.75 12.15 7.22
C GLU A 83 -13.39 11.09 8.29
N ASP A 84 -13.26 11.55 9.55
CA ASP A 84 -13.25 10.81 10.83
C ASP A 84 -12.12 9.82 11.20
N HIS A 85 -11.22 9.39 10.32
CA HIS A 85 -10.17 8.41 10.70
C HIS A 85 -8.77 8.98 10.99
N VAL A 86 -8.52 10.26 10.67
CA VAL A 86 -7.22 10.91 10.94
C VAL A 86 -7.38 11.81 12.15
N THR A 87 -7.41 11.20 13.33
CA THR A 87 -7.32 11.93 14.60
C THR A 87 -5.96 12.62 14.70
N LYS A 88 -5.83 13.86 14.21
CA LYS A 88 -4.73 14.81 14.52
C LYS A 88 -3.38 14.15 14.83
N TRP A 89 -2.79 13.46 13.85
CA TRP A 89 -1.42 13.02 14.01
C TRP A 89 -0.50 14.21 13.82
N GLU A 90 0.47 14.38 14.72
CA GLU A 90 1.61 15.23 14.42
C GLU A 90 2.34 14.56 13.26
N ALA A 91 2.19 15.11 12.05
CA ALA A 91 2.81 14.55 10.87
C ALA A 91 4.32 14.40 11.12
N PRO A 92 4.87 13.17 11.19
CA PRO A 92 6.28 12.99 11.52
C PRO A 92 7.20 13.41 10.37
N TYR A 93 6.62 13.75 9.21
CA TYR A 93 7.33 14.12 8.00
C TYR A 93 7.14 15.61 7.69
N PRO A 94 8.22 16.35 7.42
CA PRO A 94 8.12 17.75 7.03
C PRO A 94 7.42 17.87 5.67
N LEU A 95 6.38 18.70 5.60
CA LEU A 95 5.68 19.04 4.35
C LEU A 95 6.20 20.37 3.82
N ALA A 96 6.52 20.45 2.53
CA ALA A 96 6.68 21.75 1.90
C ALA A 96 5.30 22.40 1.70
N ALA A 97 5.25 23.74 1.67
CA ALA A 97 4.02 24.46 1.36
C ALA A 97 3.46 23.99 0.00
N ASP A 98 2.15 23.77 -0.06
CA ASP A 98 1.38 23.35 -1.26
C ASP A 98 1.63 21.92 -1.78
N GLN A 99 2.28 21.04 -1.01
CA GLN A 99 2.42 19.63 -1.37
C GLN A 99 1.21 18.77 -0.98
N TRP A 100 0.96 17.74 -1.79
CA TRP A 100 0.06 16.64 -1.40
C TRP A 100 0.65 15.92 -0.19
N GLU A 101 -0.19 15.63 0.80
CA GLU A 101 0.27 15.10 2.09
C GLU A 101 0.39 13.58 2.07
N PHE A 102 -0.43 12.93 1.24
CA PHE A 102 -0.60 11.49 1.21
C PHE A 102 -0.53 10.91 -0.21
N TYR A 103 -0.37 9.60 -0.25
CA TYR A 103 -0.72 8.74 -1.38
C TYR A 103 -1.89 7.85 -1.00
N ASN A 104 -2.84 7.65 -1.93
CA ASN A 104 -3.70 6.48 -1.93
C ASN A 104 -2.84 5.24 -2.13
N VAL A 105 -3.06 4.23 -1.30
CA VAL A 105 -2.26 3.00 -1.33
C VAL A 105 -3.12 1.75 -1.32
N MET A 106 -2.54 0.66 -1.79
CA MET A 106 -3.14 -0.68 -1.76
C MET A 106 -2.18 -1.66 -1.09
N LEU A 107 -2.69 -2.40 -0.11
CA LEU A 107 -1.99 -3.49 0.56
C LEU A 107 -2.18 -4.79 -0.22
N LEU A 108 -1.09 -5.51 -0.46
CA LEU A 108 -1.07 -6.70 -1.31
C LEU A 108 -0.63 -7.95 -0.53
N GLU A 109 -1.23 -9.09 -0.88
CA GLU A 109 -0.72 -10.42 -0.57
C GLU A 109 -0.39 -11.16 -1.85
N TRP A 110 0.86 -11.63 -1.99
CA TRP A 110 1.28 -12.43 -3.14
C TRP A 110 1.02 -13.91 -2.90
N GLN A 111 0.26 -14.54 -3.80
CA GLN A 111 0.01 -15.97 -3.86
C GLN A 111 0.24 -16.49 -5.28
N GLU A 112 1.12 -17.47 -5.42
CA GLU A 112 1.34 -18.24 -6.66
C GLU A 112 1.51 -17.37 -7.94
N GLY A 113 2.23 -16.25 -7.83
CA GLY A 113 2.52 -15.37 -8.97
C GLY A 113 1.41 -14.36 -9.30
N SER A 114 0.40 -14.23 -8.44
CA SER A 114 -0.58 -13.15 -8.45
C SER A 114 -0.64 -12.46 -7.09
N ALA A 115 -1.09 -11.20 -7.07
CA ALA A 115 -1.34 -10.48 -5.83
C ALA A 115 -2.84 -10.26 -5.65
N GLU A 116 -3.32 -10.45 -4.43
CA GLU A 116 -4.68 -10.08 -4.00
C GLU A 116 -4.63 -8.80 -3.17
N ARG A 117 -5.67 -7.96 -3.31
CA ARG A 117 -5.86 -6.81 -2.43
C ARG A 117 -6.24 -7.30 -1.03
N ARG A 118 -5.49 -6.85 -0.02
CA ARG A 118 -5.76 -7.09 1.40
C ARG A 118 -6.10 -5.82 2.17
N GLY A 119 -6.08 -4.68 1.50
CA GLY A 119 -6.51 -3.43 2.09
C GLY A 119 -6.22 -2.24 1.20
N PHE A 120 -6.68 -1.08 1.64
CA PHE A 120 -6.43 0.20 1.00
C PHE A 120 -6.43 1.30 2.05
N GLY A 121 -5.81 2.43 1.74
CA GLY A 121 -5.82 3.56 2.64
C GLY A 121 -4.87 4.66 2.19
N LEU A 122 -4.26 5.31 3.16
CA LEU A 122 -3.40 6.47 2.93
C LEU A 122 -2.05 6.31 3.60
N LEU A 123 -1.01 6.75 2.90
CA LEU A 123 0.37 6.77 3.36
C LEU A 123 0.94 8.16 3.19
N HIS A 124 1.61 8.70 4.21
CA HIS A 124 2.31 9.98 4.10
C HIS A 124 3.37 9.93 3.00
N GLN A 125 3.46 10.98 2.18
CA GLN A 125 4.45 11.00 1.09
C GLN A 125 5.89 10.92 1.61
N GLY A 126 6.18 11.56 2.74
CA GLY A 126 7.50 11.52 3.37
C GLY A 126 7.91 10.14 3.88
N ALA A 127 6.97 9.20 4.02
CA ALA A 127 7.24 7.84 4.47
C ALA A 127 7.93 6.97 3.41
N VAL A 128 7.89 7.37 2.14
CA VAL A 128 8.43 6.59 1.01
C VAL A 128 9.91 6.27 1.21
N GLU A 129 10.71 7.26 1.62
CA GLU A 129 12.15 7.11 1.87
C GLU A 129 12.47 6.23 3.08
N PHE A 130 11.48 5.90 3.91
CA PHE A 130 11.62 5.11 5.12
C PHE A 130 10.99 3.71 5.01
N SER A 131 10.63 3.28 3.80
CA SER A 131 10.25 1.89 3.54
C SER A 131 11.29 0.92 4.09
N ILE A 132 10.83 -0.16 4.70
CA ILE A 132 11.68 -1.25 5.21
C ILE A 132 12.32 -1.97 4.01
N ASP A 133 13.49 -2.61 4.23
CA ASP A 133 14.16 -3.46 3.23
C ASP A 133 13.16 -4.42 2.56
N PRO A 134 13.19 -4.55 1.22
CA PRO A 134 14.22 -4.09 0.28
C PRO A 134 14.16 -2.60 -0.10
N GLY A 135 13.24 -1.83 0.48
CA GLY A 135 13.03 -0.42 0.17
C GLY A 135 12.15 -0.20 -1.07
N PRO A 136 12.03 1.06 -1.52
CA PRO A 136 11.18 1.43 -2.64
C PRO A 136 11.64 0.82 -3.96
N SER A 137 10.71 0.22 -4.70
CA SER A 137 11.01 -0.39 -6.01
C SER A 137 9.88 -0.18 -7.01
N TRP A 138 10.22 0.15 -8.26
CA TRP A 138 9.24 0.22 -9.34
C TRP A 138 8.82 -1.18 -9.77
N LYS A 139 7.50 -1.40 -9.83
CA LYS A 139 6.90 -2.64 -10.32
C LYS A 139 5.91 -2.35 -11.44
N GLU A 140 5.88 -3.23 -12.42
CA GLU A 140 4.83 -3.30 -13.43
C GLU A 140 3.69 -4.17 -12.90
N ILE A 141 2.47 -3.63 -12.91
CA ILE A 141 1.27 -4.29 -12.42
C ILE A 141 0.29 -4.48 -13.58
N PHE A 142 -0.24 -5.69 -13.69
CA PHE A 142 -1.35 -6.04 -14.56
C PHE A 142 -2.57 -6.32 -13.70
N LEU A 143 -3.47 -5.34 -13.62
CA LEU A 143 -4.74 -5.48 -12.91
C LEU A 143 -5.78 -6.11 -13.83
N ALA A 144 -6.33 -7.23 -13.37
CA ALA A 144 -7.27 -8.08 -14.07
C ALA A 144 -8.57 -8.23 -13.28
#